data_AF-A0A1V6ICL8-F1
#
_entry.id   AF-A0A1V6ICL8-F1
#
_cell.length_a   1.000
_cell.length_b   1.000
_cell.length_c   1.000
_cell.angle_alpha   90.00
_cell.angle_beta   90.00
_cell.angle_gamma   90.00
#
_symmetry.space_group_name_H-M   'P 1'
#
loop_
_entity.id
_entity.type
_entity.pdbx_description
1 polymer ?
#
loop_
_entity_poly.entity_id
_entity_poly.type
_entity_poly.pdbx_seq_one_letter_code
_entity_poly.pdbx_strand_id
1 'polypeptide(L)'
;MFKKEIDLIPSELITIETHKYYLSQKEGREVSLEEAIVDFLINYESDFLMAKQVEDLYEQNDEIMKYKWIESEKKGYDIGTEKAAEEWVIKYGSIWREEKESLEKNRFIETKILIQGKNSIDIEIAHLAEIAKKHDCELYIHKKMMKYYNFVLFGKKEYLNVKSILCPKYLEVNRGESVEFIATGNNARYALDETEYFIHNLESMESNP
;
A
#
# COMPACT_ATOMS: atom_id res chain seq x y z
N MET A 1 -1.48 13.07 -24.61
CA MET A 1 -1.06 11.67 -24.46
C MET A 1 -1.68 11.19 -23.16
N PHE A 2 -2.71 10.35 -23.21
CA PHE A 2 -3.35 9.82 -22.00
C PHE A 2 -2.34 8.88 -21.33
N LYS A 3 -1.77 9.29 -20.19
CA LYS A 3 -0.99 8.38 -19.34
C LYS A 3 -1.98 7.34 -18.84
N LYS A 4 -1.81 6.07 -19.22
CA LYS A 4 -2.60 4.99 -18.64
C LYS A 4 -2.34 5.02 -17.14
N GLU A 5 -3.40 5.20 -16.38
CA GLU A 5 -3.32 5.15 -14.93
C GLU A 5 -2.92 3.73 -14.51
N ILE A 6 -1.90 3.64 -13.65
CA ILE A 6 -1.42 2.37 -13.12
C ILE A 6 -2.19 2.16 -11.82
N ASP A 7 -3.13 1.23 -11.83
CA ASP A 7 -3.91 0.86 -10.65
C ASP A 7 -3.39 -0.47 -10.12
N LEU A 8 -2.83 -0.44 -8.91
CA LEU A 8 -2.21 -1.59 -8.27
C LEU A 8 -3.06 -2.05 -7.08
N ILE A 9 -3.00 -3.34 -6.79
CA ILE A 9 -3.40 -3.88 -5.48
C ILE A 9 -2.18 -3.99 -4.54
N PRO A 10 -2.37 -4.04 -3.21
CA PRO A 10 -1.27 -4.14 -2.25
C PRO A 10 -0.35 -5.34 -2.45
N SER A 11 -0.88 -6.50 -2.88
CA SER A 11 -0.04 -7.66 -3.21
C SER A 11 0.83 -7.45 -4.46
N GLU A 12 0.37 -6.67 -5.45
CA GLU A 12 1.22 -6.25 -6.57
C GLU A 12 2.28 -5.25 -6.12
N LEU A 13 1.90 -4.23 -5.33
CA LEU A 13 2.83 -3.21 -4.88
C LEU A 13 3.98 -3.81 -4.07
N ILE A 14 3.69 -4.74 -3.14
CA ILE A 14 4.75 -5.40 -2.37
C ILE A 14 5.63 -6.32 -3.23
N THR A 15 5.04 -6.92 -4.27
CA THR A 15 5.79 -7.73 -5.24
C THR A 15 6.71 -6.85 -6.09
N ILE A 16 6.24 -5.69 -6.52
CA ILE A 16 7.04 -4.67 -7.22
C ILE A 16 8.18 -4.18 -6.34
N GLU A 17 7.95 -3.92 -5.05
CA GLU A 17 9.03 -3.52 -4.15
C GLU A 17 10.08 -4.61 -3.94
N THR A 18 9.63 -5.86 -3.83
CA THR A 18 10.52 -7.02 -3.76
C THR A 18 11.32 -7.18 -5.07
N HIS A 19 10.66 -6.98 -6.22
CA HIS A 19 11.29 -7.01 -7.54
C HIS A 19 12.32 -5.89 -7.70
N LYS A 20 11.99 -4.65 -7.31
CA LYS A 20 12.88 -3.48 -7.32
C LYS A 20 14.16 -3.76 -6.57
N TYR A 21 14.07 -4.38 -5.39
CA TYR A 21 15.23 -4.78 -4.60
C TYR A 21 16.15 -5.73 -5.38
N TYR A 22 15.62 -6.84 -5.89
CA TYR A 22 16.43 -7.83 -6.62
C TYR A 22 16.98 -7.28 -7.95
N LEU A 23 16.19 -6.47 -8.65
CA LEU A 23 16.63 -5.81 -9.88
C LEU A 23 17.78 -4.84 -9.59
N SER A 24 17.73 -4.10 -8.47
CA SER A 24 18.83 -3.24 -8.03
C SER A 24 20.12 -4.04 -7.77
N GLN A 25 20.01 -5.20 -7.12
CA GLN A 25 21.17 -6.08 -6.89
C GLN A 25 21.76 -6.60 -8.20
N LYS A 26 20.90 -6.98 -9.15
CA LYS A 26 21.31 -7.49 -10.46
C LYS A 26 22.02 -6.42 -11.30
N GLU A 27 21.50 -5.20 -11.30
CA GLU A 27 22.02 -4.07 -12.09
C GLU A 27 23.23 -3.40 -11.43
N GLY A 28 23.50 -3.67 -10.14
CA GLY A 28 24.58 -3.04 -9.38
C GLY A 28 24.37 -1.54 -9.13
N ARG A 29 23.13 -1.07 -9.24
CA ARG A 29 22.70 0.31 -8.97
C ARG A 29 21.31 0.31 -8.36
N GLU A 30 20.95 1.40 -7.69
CA GLU A 30 19.58 1.60 -7.23
C GLU A 30 18.64 1.75 -8.44
N VAL A 31 17.58 0.95 -8.46
CA VAL A 31 16.50 0.99 -9.46
C VAL A 31 15.35 1.78 -8.88
N SER A 32 14.83 2.73 -9.65
CA SER A 32 13.70 3.55 -9.19
C SER A 32 12.40 2.74 -9.18
N LEU A 33 11.41 3.22 -8.43
CA LEU A 33 10.09 2.59 -8.41
C LEU A 33 9.45 2.58 -9.80
N GLU A 34 9.59 3.66 -10.57
CA GLU A 34 9.03 3.75 -11.92
C GLU A 34 9.64 2.71 -12.87
N GLU A 35 10.96 2.53 -12.79
CA GLU A 35 11.66 1.50 -13.56
C GLU A 35 11.16 0.11 -13.18
N ALA A 36 11.03 -0.18 -11.88
CA ALA A 36 10.56 -1.48 -11.39
C ALA A 36 9.09 -1.75 -11.75
N ILE A 37 8.21 -0.74 -11.68
CA ILE A 37 6.81 -0.86 -12.12
C ILE A 37 6.77 -1.20 -13.61
N VAL A 38 7.50 -0.47 -14.45
CA VAL A 38 7.50 -0.70 -15.91
C VAL A 38 8.02 -2.10 -16.23
N ASP A 39 9.13 -2.52 -15.62
CA ASP A 39 9.69 -3.85 -15.83
C ASP A 39 8.72 -4.95 -15.33
N PHE A 40 8.11 -4.78 -14.16
CA PHE A 40 7.11 -5.70 -13.63
C PHE A 40 5.91 -5.87 -14.56
N LEU A 41 5.29 -4.75 -14.98
CA LEU A 41 4.09 -4.77 -15.82
C LEU A 41 4.34 -5.39 -17.20
N ILE A 42 5.53 -5.20 -17.76
CA ILE A 42 5.87 -5.74 -19.09
C ILE A 42 6.23 -7.22 -19.01
N ASN A 43 7.00 -7.61 -17.99
CA ASN A 43 7.68 -8.91 -17.99
C ASN A 43 7.14 -9.94 -17.00
N TYR A 44 6.38 -9.52 -15.97
CA TYR A 44 6.05 -10.38 -14.82
C TYR A 44 4.58 -10.35 -14.40
N GLU A 45 3.82 -9.28 -14.68
CA GLU A 45 2.43 -9.10 -14.22
C GLU A 45 1.54 -10.30 -14.56
N SER A 46 1.55 -10.75 -15.82
CA SER A 46 0.70 -11.87 -16.26
C SER A 46 0.98 -13.16 -15.47
N ASP A 47 2.25 -13.50 -15.26
CA ASP A 47 2.63 -14.72 -14.55
C ASP A 47 2.32 -14.61 -13.05
N PHE A 48 2.55 -13.43 -12.47
CA PHE A 48 2.18 -13.12 -11.10
C PHE A 48 0.66 -13.29 -10.88
N LEU A 49 -0.17 -12.67 -11.73
CA LEU A 49 -1.63 -12.73 -11.60
C LEU A 49 -2.15 -14.17 -11.74
N MET A 50 -1.59 -14.96 -12.64
CA MET A 50 -1.95 -16.38 -12.79
C MET A 50 -1.57 -17.19 -11.55
N ALA A 51 -0.35 -17.01 -11.04
CA ALA A 51 0.10 -17.70 -9.83
C ALA A 51 -0.77 -17.32 -8.62
N LYS A 52 -1.05 -16.03 -8.45
CA LYS A 52 -1.91 -15.51 -7.39
C LYS A 52 -3.33 -16.07 -7.47
N GLN A 53 -3.93 -16.11 -8.65
CA GLN A 53 -5.28 -16.65 -8.82
C GLN A 53 -5.37 -18.12 -8.40
N VAL A 54 -4.33 -18.90 -8.74
CA VAL A 54 -4.25 -20.31 -8.35
C VAL A 54 -4.08 -20.46 -6.83
N GLU A 55 -3.18 -19.68 -6.22
CA GLU A 55 -2.98 -19.67 -4.77
C GLU A 55 -4.25 -19.28 -4.02
N ASP A 56 -4.90 -18.18 -4.44
CA ASP A 56 -6.13 -17.70 -3.83
C ASP A 56 -7.28 -18.71 -3.94
N LEU A 57 -7.32 -19.52 -5.01
CA LEU A 57 -8.30 -20.60 -5.16
C LEU A 57 -8.06 -21.74 -4.16
N TYR A 58 -6.80 -22.16 -4.00
CA TYR A 58 -6.46 -23.21 -3.04
C TYR A 58 -6.76 -22.77 -1.61
N GLU A 59 -6.39 -21.55 -1.24
CA GLU A 59 -6.65 -21.02 0.09
C GLU A 59 -8.15 -20.84 0.38
N GLN A 60 -8.93 -20.35 -0.58
CA GLN A 60 -10.38 -20.26 -0.42
C GLN A 60 -11.03 -21.64 -0.24
N ASN A 61 -10.55 -22.66 -0.97
CA ASN A 61 -11.03 -24.03 -0.77
C ASN A 61 -10.70 -24.55 0.63
N ASP A 62 -9.51 -24.27 1.16
CA ASP A 62 -9.14 -24.63 2.53
C ASP A 62 -10.03 -23.96 3.57
N GLU A 63 -10.35 -22.66 3.39
CA GLU A 63 -11.28 -21.94 4.26
C GLU A 63 -12.70 -22.50 4.19
N ILE A 64 -13.18 -22.87 2.99
CA ILE A 64 -14.47 -23.54 2.82
C ILE A 64 -14.49 -24.89 3.53
N MET A 65 -13.41 -25.67 3.47
CA MET A 65 -13.32 -26.96 4.15
C MET A 65 -13.29 -26.81 5.68
N LYS A 66 -12.59 -25.79 6.20
CA LYS A 66 -12.63 -25.46 7.64
C LYS A 66 -14.05 -25.06 8.06
N TYR A 67 -14.72 -24.21 7.29
CA TYR A 67 -16.10 -23.81 7.55
C TYR A 67 -17.07 -25.00 7.52
N LYS A 68 -16.95 -25.87 6.50
CA LYS A 68 -17.72 -27.11 6.40
C LYS A 68 -17.59 -27.95 7.66
N TRP A 69 -16.36 -28.17 8.12
CA TRP A 69 -16.11 -28.96 9.33
C TRP A 69 -16.77 -28.33 10.56
N ILE A 70 -16.51 -27.04 10.82
CA ILE A 70 -17.05 -26.32 11.99
C ILE A 70 -18.59 -26.36 12.01
N GLU A 71 -19.24 -26.10 10.88
CA GLU A 71 -20.71 -26.07 10.80
C GLU A 71 -21.34 -27.47 10.84
N SER A 72 -20.63 -28.49 10.36
CA SER A 72 -21.07 -29.88 10.49
C SER A 72 -21.07 -30.34 11.94
N GLU A 73 -20.01 -30.00 12.69
CA GLU A 73 -19.91 -30.30 14.13
C GLU A 73 -21.04 -29.62 14.91
N LYS A 74 -21.36 -28.35 14.59
CA LYS A 74 -22.45 -27.61 15.24
C LYS A 74 -23.84 -28.21 14.98
N LYS A 75 -24.07 -28.74 13.78
CA LYS A 75 -25.39 -29.28 13.38
C LYS A 75 -25.53 -30.78 13.70
N GLY A 76 -24.44 -31.47 14.02
CA GLY A 76 -24.42 -32.90 14.29
C GLY A 76 -24.54 -33.77 13.03
N TYR A 77 -24.35 -33.21 11.83
CA TYR A 77 -24.32 -33.93 10.56
C TYR A 77 -23.51 -33.15 9.51
N ASP A 78 -22.99 -33.85 8.49
CA ASP A 78 -22.24 -33.20 7.40
C ASP A 78 -23.14 -32.29 6.56
N ILE A 79 -22.82 -31.00 6.52
CA ILE A 79 -23.59 -30.01 5.74
C ILE A 79 -23.37 -30.12 4.23
N GLY A 80 -22.34 -30.84 3.79
CA GLY A 80 -21.95 -30.97 2.40
C GLY A 80 -21.12 -29.80 1.87
N THR A 81 -20.29 -30.08 0.86
CA THR A 81 -19.34 -29.11 0.29
C THR A 81 -20.01 -27.95 -0.43
N GLU A 82 -21.02 -28.21 -1.25
CA GLU A 82 -21.70 -27.17 -2.04
C GLU A 82 -22.35 -26.11 -1.13
N LYS A 83 -23.10 -26.56 -0.12
CA LYS A 83 -23.72 -25.68 0.87
C LYS A 83 -22.69 -24.92 1.70
N ALA A 84 -21.60 -25.57 2.11
CA ALA A 84 -20.51 -24.91 2.83
C ALA A 84 -19.87 -23.80 1.98
N ALA A 85 -19.61 -24.08 0.70
CA ALA A 85 -19.03 -23.11 -0.23
C ALA A 85 -19.95 -21.90 -0.42
N GLU A 86 -21.25 -22.13 -0.70
CA GLU A 86 -22.23 -21.05 -0.86
C GLU A 86 -22.33 -20.17 0.40
N GLU A 87 -22.51 -20.80 1.56
CA GLU A 87 -22.62 -20.07 2.82
C GLU A 87 -21.32 -19.29 3.16
N TRP A 88 -20.15 -19.89 2.90
CA TRP A 88 -18.87 -19.25 3.18
C TRP A 88 -18.62 -18.07 2.25
N VAL A 89 -18.88 -18.21 0.94
CA VAL A 89 -18.70 -17.11 -0.03
C VAL A 89 -19.55 -15.91 0.34
N ILE A 90 -20.81 -16.13 0.76
CA ILE A 90 -21.74 -15.07 1.16
C ILE A 90 -21.28 -14.38 2.46
N LYS A 91 -20.78 -15.14 3.44
CA LYS A 91 -20.44 -14.61 4.77
C LYS A 91 -19.04 -14.03 4.87
N TYR A 92 -18.07 -14.67 4.23
CA TYR A 92 -16.64 -14.43 4.47
C TYR A 92 -15.86 -14.11 3.19
N GLY A 93 -16.39 -14.43 2.00
CA GLY A 93 -15.64 -14.30 0.75
C GLY A 93 -15.15 -12.87 0.45
N SER A 94 -15.95 -11.84 0.75
CA SER A 94 -15.52 -10.44 0.59
C SER A 94 -14.47 -10.04 1.64
N ILE A 95 -14.70 -10.42 2.90
CA ILE A 95 -13.80 -10.13 4.03
C ILE A 95 -12.44 -10.76 3.78
N TRP A 96 -12.41 -12.03 3.35
CA TRP A 96 -11.18 -12.74 3.03
C TRP A 96 -10.37 -12.04 1.93
N ARG A 97 -11.03 -11.57 0.86
CA ARG A 97 -10.35 -10.81 -0.21
C ARG A 97 -9.83 -9.46 0.27
N GLU A 98 -10.62 -8.76 1.09
CA GLU A 98 -10.20 -7.48 1.69
C GLU A 98 -9.01 -7.64 2.64
N GLU A 99 -9.00 -8.69 3.46
CA GLU A 99 -7.87 -9.02 4.34
C GLU A 99 -6.63 -9.41 3.55
N LYS A 100 -6.80 -10.24 2.51
CA LYS A 100 -5.71 -10.66 1.62
C LYS A 100 -5.01 -9.50 0.94
N GLU A 101 -5.79 -8.53 0.52
CA GLU A 101 -5.29 -7.31 -0.10
C GLU A 101 -5.22 -6.13 0.88
N SER A 102 -5.21 -6.38 2.19
CA SER A 102 -4.97 -5.30 3.15
C SER A 102 -3.51 -4.84 3.07
N LEU A 103 -3.27 -3.56 3.35
CA LEU A 103 -1.92 -3.03 3.46
C LEU A 103 -1.11 -3.80 4.52
N GLU A 104 -1.71 -4.09 5.67
CA GLU A 104 -1.07 -4.83 6.77
C GLU A 104 -0.61 -6.23 6.34
N LYS A 105 -1.50 -7.01 5.72
CA LYS A 105 -1.16 -8.36 5.22
C LYS A 105 -0.02 -8.31 4.21
N ASN A 106 0.04 -7.23 3.43
CA ASN A 106 1.06 -7.00 2.40
C ASN A 106 2.25 -6.17 2.90
N ARG A 107 2.52 -6.18 4.21
CA ARG A 107 3.72 -5.60 4.84
C ARG A 107 3.82 -4.07 4.72
N PHE A 108 2.70 -3.39 4.57
CA PHE A 108 2.62 -1.94 4.67
C PHE A 108 2.03 -1.53 6.01
N ILE A 109 2.57 -0.46 6.56
CA ILE A 109 2.00 0.26 7.69
C ILE A 109 1.46 1.58 7.15
N GLU A 110 0.27 1.98 7.61
CA GLU A 110 -0.31 3.27 7.25
C GLU A 110 -0.40 4.21 8.45
N THR A 111 -0.33 5.51 8.18
CA THR A 111 -0.71 6.57 9.12
C THR A 111 -1.41 7.70 8.37
N LYS A 112 -2.29 8.41 9.08
CA LYS A 112 -3.06 9.54 8.55
C LYS A 112 -2.94 10.72 9.49
N ILE A 113 -2.46 11.83 8.95
CA ILE A 113 -2.23 13.06 9.71
C ILE A 113 -3.22 14.12 9.22
N LEU A 114 -4.03 14.64 10.13
CA LEU A 114 -4.98 15.73 9.88
C LEU A 114 -4.31 17.06 10.25
N ILE A 115 -4.24 17.99 9.30
CA ILE A 115 -3.68 19.31 9.56
C ILE A 115 -4.70 20.17 10.29
N GLN A 116 -4.39 20.57 11.51
CA GLN A 116 -5.25 21.34 12.40
C GLN A 116 -4.73 22.74 12.69
N GLY A 117 -3.46 23.01 12.35
CA GLY A 117 -2.82 24.32 12.46
C GLY A 117 -3.62 25.47 11.84
N LYS A 118 -3.29 26.70 12.23
CA LYS A 118 -4.02 27.90 11.76
C LYS A 118 -3.78 28.17 10.27
N ASN A 119 -2.61 27.80 9.76
CA ASN A 119 -2.17 28.05 8.39
C ASN A 119 -2.04 26.74 7.60
N SER A 120 -1.84 26.86 6.28
CA SER A 120 -1.33 25.74 5.48
C SER A 120 0.10 25.41 5.87
N ILE A 121 0.53 24.17 5.62
CA ILE A 121 1.92 23.76 5.77
C ILE A 121 2.50 23.38 4.41
N ASP A 122 3.77 23.69 4.20
CA ASP A 122 4.53 23.25 3.03
C ASP A 122 5.46 22.09 3.43
N ILE A 123 5.08 20.87 3.05
CA ILE A 123 5.87 19.68 3.37
C ILE A 123 7.01 19.55 2.35
N GLU A 124 8.26 19.69 2.80
CA GLU A 124 9.44 19.45 1.96
C GLU A 124 9.63 17.96 1.68
N ILE A 125 9.41 17.54 0.43
CA ILE A 125 9.45 16.12 0.06
C ILE A 125 10.87 15.55 0.17
N ALA A 126 11.90 16.37 -0.06
CA ALA A 126 13.29 15.96 0.12
C ALA A 126 13.58 15.49 1.55
N HIS A 127 12.99 16.15 2.56
CA HIS A 127 13.14 15.74 3.95
C HIS A 127 12.46 14.39 4.23
N LEU A 128 11.29 14.14 3.65
CA LEU A 128 10.64 12.81 3.73
C LEU A 128 11.50 11.72 3.07
N ALA A 129 12.16 12.02 1.96
CA ALA A 129 13.09 11.10 1.31
C ALA A 129 14.33 10.80 2.19
N GLU A 130 14.84 11.79 2.91
CA GLU A 130 15.91 11.61 3.90
C GLU A 130 15.47 10.69 5.05
N ILE A 131 14.26 10.86 5.57
CA ILE A 131 13.67 9.98 6.58
C ILE A 131 13.58 8.54 6.05
N ALA A 132 13.02 8.35 4.85
CA ALA A 132 12.89 7.04 4.24
C ALA A 132 14.25 6.36 4.03
N LYS A 133 15.26 7.12 3.60
CA LYS A 133 16.64 6.62 3.43
C LYS A 133 17.29 6.28 4.76
N LYS A 134 17.14 7.13 5.78
CA LYS A 134 17.69 6.94 7.13
C LYS A 134 17.22 5.63 7.76
N HIS A 135 15.96 5.26 7.51
CA HIS A 135 15.34 4.06 8.05
C HIS A 135 15.40 2.84 7.12
N ASP A 136 16.03 2.95 5.94
CA ASP A 136 16.08 1.88 4.94
C ASP A 136 14.68 1.31 4.62
N CYS A 137 13.77 2.22 4.28
CA CYS A 137 12.39 1.88 3.98
C CYS A 137 11.89 2.61 2.73
N GLU A 138 10.72 2.18 2.27
CA GLU A 138 9.94 2.86 1.25
C GLU A 138 8.80 3.61 1.90
N LEU A 139 8.62 4.86 1.49
CA LEU A 139 7.63 5.76 2.03
C LEU A 139 6.87 6.38 0.88
N TYR A 140 5.54 6.35 0.98
CA TYR A 140 4.65 6.92 -0.02
C TYR A 140 3.70 7.88 0.66
N ILE A 141 3.36 8.93 -0.08
CA ILE A 141 2.47 9.99 0.36
C ILE A 141 1.24 10.05 -0.54
N HIS A 142 0.09 10.26 0.10
CA HIS A 142 -1.18 10.54 -0.54
C HIS A 142 -1.78 11.82 0.05
N LYS A 143 -2.32 12.66 -0.82
CA LYS A 143 -3.18 13.78 -0.49
C LYS A 143 -4.25 13.87 -1.56
N LYS A 144 -5.47 14.24 -1.17
CA LYS A 144 -6.58 14.43 -2.10
C LYS A 144 -6.20 15.46 -3.18
N MET A 145 -6.52 15.13 -4.45
CA MET A 145 -6.24 15.97 -5.63
C MET A 145 -4.74 16.23 -5.89
N MET A 146 -3.87 15.26 -5.59
CA MET A 146 -2.46 15.32 -6.01
C MET A 146 -2.34 15.34 -7.54
N LYS A 147 -1.46 16.21 -8.04
CA LYS A 147 -1.20 16.34 -9.49
C LYS A 147 -0.26 15.27 -10.03
N TYR A 148 0.65 14.77 -9.19
CA TYR A 148 1.70 13.83 -9.57
C TYR A 148 1.69 12.64 -8.62
N TYR A 149 1.73 11.44 -9.19
CA TYR A 149 1.70 10.18 -8.47
C TYR A 149 2.31 9.07 -9.34
N ASN A 150 2.76 8.00 -8.69
CA ASN A 150 3.30 6.81 -9.33
C ASN A 150 2.18 5.87 -9.79
N PHE A 151 1.24 5.60 -8.89
CA PHE A 151 0.15 4.65 -9.07
C PHE A 151 -1.09 5.08 -8.28
N VAL A 152 -2.23 4.52 -8.65
CA VAL A 152 -3.42 4.46 -7.81
C VAL A 152 -3.40 3.13 -7.09
N LEU A 153 -3.77 3.14 -5.81
CA LEU A 153 -3.96 1.92 -5.04
C LEU A 153 -5.46 1.64 -4.95
N PHE A 154 -5.86 0.48 -5.44
CA PHE A 154 -7.24 -0.02 -5.36
C PHE A 154 -8.32 0.87 -6.02
N GLY A 155 -7.95 1.63 -7.05
CA GLY A 155 -8.84 2.60 -7.69
C GLY A 155 -9.32 3.72 -6.75
N LYS A 156 -8.68 3.87 -5.57
CA LYS A 156 -9.15 4.73 -4.48
C LYS A 156 -8.26 5.93 -4.22
N LYS A 157 -6.94 5.73 -4.13
CA LYS A 157 -6.00 6.74 -3.66
C LYS A 157 -4.75 6.77 -4.54
N GLU A 158 -4.35 7.96 -4.95
CA GLU A 158 -3.13 8.22 -5.69
C GLU A 158 -1.94 8.31 -4.74
N TYR A 159 -0.93 7.48 -4.93
CA TYR A 159 0.28 7.45 -4.10
C TYR A 159 1.53 7.86 -4.89
N LEU A 160 2.39 8.62 -4.23
CA LEU A 160 3.69 9.04 -4.72
C LEU A 160 4.77 8.55 -3.76
N ASN A 161 5.75 7.82 -4.25
CA ASN A 161 6.94 7.48 -3.47
C ASN A 161 7.78 8.75 -3.26
N VAL A 162 8.22 9.00 -2.02
CA VAL A 162 8.94 10.24 -1.67
C VAL A 162 10.32 10.36 -2.32
N LYS A 163 10.88 9.26 -2.85
CA LYS A 163 12.14 9.23 -3.61
C LYS A 163 11.92 9.36 -5.13
N SER A 164 10.67 9.50 -5.57
CA SER A 164 10.31 9.61 -6.99
C SER A 164 10.87 10.89 -7.62
N ILE A 165 11.28 10.79 -8.89
CA ILE A 165 11.63 11.96 -9.71
C ILE A 165 10.44 12.89 -9.98
N LEU A 166 9.21 12.42 -9.74
CA LEU A 166 7.98 13.18 -9.92
C LEU A 166 7.66 14.09 -8.72
N CYS A 167 8.43 13.99 -7.64
CA CYS A 167 8.19 14.75 -6.42
C CYS A 167 8.30 16.26 -6.65
N PRO A 168 7.28 17.05 -6.26
CA PRO A 168 7.45 18.49 -6.16
C PRO A 168 8.42 18.81 -5.01
N LYS A 169 9.02 20.01 -5.02
CA LYS A 169 9.87 20.45 -3.91
C LYS A 169 9.09 20.50 -2.59
N TYR A 170 7.90 21.08 -2.64
CA TYR A 170 6.99 21.19 -1.51
C TYR A 170 5.61 20.65 -1.88
N LEU A 171 4.94 20.03 -0.91
CA LEU A 171 3.53 19.69 -0.98
C LEU A 171 2.76 20.57 0.01
N GLU A 172 2.02 21.52 -0.52
CA GLU A 172 1.15 22.40 0.26
C GLU A 172 -0.07 21.61 0.77
N VAL A 173 -0.36 21.73 2.08
CA VAL A 173 -1.49 21.09 2.76
C VAL A 173 -2.23 22.12 3.59
N ASN A 174 -3.50 22.31 3.27
CA ASN A 174 -4.34 23.29 3.94
C ASN A 174 -4.89 22.75 5.26
N ARG A 175 -5.26 23.68 6.14
CA ARG A 175 -6.02 23.37 7.35
C ARG A 175 -7.28 22.56 7.03
N GLY A 176 -7.48 21.49 7.77
CA GLY A 176 -8.60 20.56 7.61
C GLY A 176 -8.39 19.51 6.53
N GLU A 177 -7.32 19.59 5.73
CA GLU A 177 -6.91 18.50 4.86
C GLU A 177 -6.13 17.44 5.63
N SER A 178 -6.11 16.23 5.08
CA SER A 178 -5.31 15.13 5.61
C SER A 178 -4.27 14.68 4.60
N VAL A 179 -3.12 14.28 5.13
CA VAL A 179 -2.08 13.57 4.39
C VAL A 179 -2.02 12.15 4.93
N GLU A 180 -1.91 11.19 4.03
CA GLU A 180 -1.82 9.79 4.37
C GLU A 180 -0.49 9.24 3.88
N PHE A 181 0.13 8.42 4.72
CA PHE A 181 1.41 7.80 4.44
C PHE A 181 1.26 6.30 4.52
N ILE A 182 1.90 5.60 3.60
CA ILE A 182 2.13 4.16 3.72
C ILE A 182 3.63 3.91 3.65
N ALA A 183 4.12 2.93 4.40
CA ALA A 183 5.53 2.58 4.40
C ALA A 183 5.73 1.06 4.48
N THR A 184 6.79 0.57 3.84
CA THR A 184 7.23 -0.84 3.93
C THR A 184 8.74 -0.92 4.12
N GLY A 185 9.21 -2.01 4.72
CA GLY A 185 10.59 -2.22 5.16
C GLY A 185 10.69 -2.44 6.67
N ASN A 186 11.85 -2.93 7.13
CA ASN A 186 12.03 -3.37 8.52
C ASN A 186 11.83 -2.26 9.56
N ASN A 187 12.13 -1.00 9.20
CA ASN A 187 11.97 0.16 10.08
C ASN A 187 10.85 1.11 9.62
N ALA A 188 9.88 0.62 8.85
CA ALA A 188 8.77 1.43 8.34
C ALA A 188 8.02 2.20 9.44
N ARG A 189 7.81 1.56 10.62
CA ARG A 189 7.20 2.23 11.78
C ARG A 189 7.98 3.46 12.22
N TYR A 190 9.29 3.35 12.40
CA TYR A 190 10.13 4.46 12.84
C TYR A 190 10.17 5.60 11.82
N ALA A 191 10.13 5.28 10.52
CA ALA A 191 10.02 6.29 9.47
C ALA A 191 8.69 7.06 9.53
N LEU A 192 7.59 6.37 9.82
CA LEU A 192 6.28 7.01 9.97
C LEU A 192 6.21 7.87 11.24
N ASP A 193 6.76 7.40 12.36
CA ASP A 193 6.80 8.16 13.62
C ASP A 193 7.64 9.45 13.46
N GLU A 194 8.79 9.37 12.76
CA GLU A 194 9.61 10.56 12.46
C GLU A 194 8.93 11.51 11.46
N THR A 195 8.20 10.96 10.49
CA THR A 195 7.40 11.75 9.55
C THR A 195 6.28 12.51 10.26
N GLU A 196 5.58 11.86 11.19
CA GLU A 196 4.53 12.49 12.00
C GLU A 196 5.10 13.60 12.89
N TYR A 197 6.23 13.35 13.54
CA TYR A 197 6.94 14.36 14.32
C TYR A 197 7.36 15.58 13.47
N PHE A 198 7.90 15.34 12.27
CA PHE A 198 8.27 16.39 11.33
C PHE A 198 7.07 17.27 10.96
N ILE A 199 5.93 16.67 10.59
CA ILE A 199 4.73 17.40 10.19
C ILE A 199 4.14 18.21 11.34
N HIS A 200 4.08 17.64 12.54
CA HIS A 200 3.60 18.38 13.72
C HIS A 200 4.50 19.57 14.08
N ASN A 201 5.82 19.44 13.89
CA ASN A 201 6.72 20.57 14.08
C ASN A 201 6.45 21.71 13.09
N LEU A 202 6.16 21.40 11.81
CA LEU A 202 5.78 22.41 10.82
C LEU A 202 4.52 23.18 11.25
N GLU A 203 3.49 22.47 11.73
CA GLU A 203 2.26 23.10 12.24
C GLU A 203 2.53 24.03 13.45
N SER A 204 3.47 23.66 14.31
CA SER A 204 3.83 24.43 15.49
C SER A 204 4.67 25.68 15.18
N MET A 205 5.57 25.60 14.20
CA MET A 205 6.47 26.68 13.82
C MET A 205 5.73 27.84 13.14
N GLU A 206 4.71 27.55 12.33
CA GLU A 206 3.87 28.58 11.70
C GLU A 206 2.84 29.22 12.64
N SER A 207 2.68 28.68 13.85
CA SER A 207 1.78 29.21 14.86
C SER A 207 2.40 30.32 15.72
N ASN A 208 3.68 30.64 15.54
CA ASN A 208 4.37 31.73 16.22
C ASN A 208 4.47 32.98 15.31
N PRO A 209 3.84 34.11 15.70
CA PRO A 209 3.85 35.35 14.93
C PRO A 209 5.21 36.07 14.91
#